data_AF-A0A419T090-F1
#
_entry.id   AF-A0A419T090-F1
#
_cell.length_a   1.000
_cell.length_b   1.000
_cell.length_c   1.000
_cell.angle_alpha   90.00
_cell.angle_beta   90.00
_cell.angle_gamma   90.00
#
_symmetry.space_group_name_H-M   'P 1'
#
loop_
_entity.id
_entity.type
_entity.pdbx_description
1 polymer ?
#
loop_
_entity_poly.entity_id
_entity_poly.type
_entity_poly.pdbx_seq_one_letter_code
_entity_poly.pdbx_strand_id
1 'polypeptide(L)'
;MLVVTALLAGCSNTYKVSSPSKESKESKTNAEGSSEVNNSIASSNAGDSDMHVIEQAMGSTTITGIPSRVVTLFQGATDSVLTLGVKPLGSVEPWAEKPVYEYLRSQMEGVANLGIQTQLDLEAIIALKPDIIIA
;
A
#
# COMPACT_ATOMS: atom_id res chain seq x y z
N MET A 1 12.04 0.95 -56.67
CA MET A 1 11.27 -0.27 -56.29
C MET A 1 12.04 -0.97 -55.19
N LEU A 2 11.47 -1.49 -54.11
CA LEU A 2 10.06 -1.69 -53.78
C LEU A 2 9.85 -1.26 -52.31
N VAL A 3 8.90 -0.38 -52.03
CA VAL A 3 8.54 0.01 -50.65
C VAL A 3 7.45 -0.92 -50.15
N VAL A 4 7.63 -1.52 -48.97
CA VAL A 4 6.61 -2.33 -48.31
C VAL A 4 6.19 -1.65 -47.00
N THR A 5 5.28 -0.69 -47.12
CA THR A 5 4.56 -0.11 -45.99
C THR A 5 3.45 -1.05 -45.55
N ALA A 6 3.59 -1.66 -44.37
CA ALA A 6 2.52 -2.44 -43.75
C ALA A 6 1.50 -1.49 -43.10
N LEU A 7 0.28 -1.41 -43.64
CA LEU A 7 -0.83 -0.75 -42.98
C LEU A 7 -1.41 -1.68 -41.91
N LEU A 8 -1.24 -1.34 -40.63
CA LEU A 8 -2.04 -1.91 -39.55
C LEU A 8 -3.31 -1.07 -39.38
N ALA A 9 -4.43 -1.60 -39.84
CA ALA A 9 -5.75 -1.07 -39.53
C ALA A 9 -6.18 -1.56 -38.14
N GLY A 10 -6.07 -0.70 -37.12
CA GLY A 10 -6.63 -0.94 -35.78
C GLY A 10 -7.98 -0.25 -35.62
N CYS A 11 -9.05 -1.00 -35.38
CA CYS A 11 -10.38 -0.44 -35.14
C CYS A 11 -10.46 0.23 -33.77
N SER A 12 -10.90 1.49 -33.72
CA SER A 12 -11.28 2.16 -32.48
C SER A 12 -12.67 1.67 -32.02
N ASN A 13 -12.72 1.02 -30.85
CA ASN A 13 -13.99 0.57 -30.29
C ASN A 13 -14.66 1.70 -29.47
N THR A 14 -15.59 2.42 -30.09
CA THR A 14 -16.36 3.49 -29.45
C THR A 14 -17.38 2.92 -28.46
N TYR A 15 -17.03 2.86 -27.18
CA TYR A 15 -17.98 2.53 -26.12
C TYR A 15 -18.85 3.74 -25.77
N LYS A 16 -20.10 3.73 -26.24
CA LYS A 16 -21.15 4.63 -25.72
C LYS A 16 -21.50 4.23 -24.29
N VAL A 17 -21.01 4.98 -23.30
CA VAL A 17 -21.61 4.97 -21.95
C VAL A 17 -22.92 5.76 -22.01
N SER A 18 -24.03 5.06 -21.88
CA SER A 18 -25.36 5.64 -21.76
C SER A 18 -25.69 5.93 -20.30
N SER A 19 -25.56 7.18 -19.88
CA SER A 19 -26.06 7.65 -18.58
C SER A 19 -27.59 7.85 -18.62
N PRO A 20 -28.36 7.29 -17.68
CA PRO A 20 -29.73 7.74 -17.42
C PRO A 20 -29.71 9.00 -16.54
N SER A 21 -30.58 9.96 -16.84
CA SER A 21 -30.72 11.23 -16.12
C SER A 21 -31.68 11.13 -14.92
N LYS A 22 -31.49 11.99 -13.90
CA LYS A 22 -32.60 12.48 -13.08
C LYS A 22 -32.35 13.83 -12.38
N GLU A 23 -33.43 14.57 -12.23
CA GLU A 23 -33.53 16.01 -11.99
C GLU A 23 -34.74 16.26 -11.04
N SER A 24 -34.77 17.22 -10.11
CA SER A 24 -33.75 18.04 -9.43
C SER A 24 -34.36 18.53 -8.10
N LYS A 25 -33.61 19.30 -7.27
CA LYS A 25 -34.06 20.60 -6.69
C LYS A 25 -33.14 21.17 -5.60
N GLU A 26 -33.33 22.47 -5.32
CA GLU A 26 -32.48 23.40 -4.56
C GLU A 26 -33.25 24.04 -3.37
N SER A 27 -32.60 24.27 -2.21
CA SER A 27 -32.77 25.40 -1.23
C SER A 27 -32.12 25.04 0.13
N LYS A 28 -31.22 25.85 0.76
CA LYS A 28 -31.39 27.15 1.49
C LYS A 28 -32.14 26.98 2.84
N THR A 29 -31.75 27.51 4.02
CA THR A 29 -30.76 28.54 4.47
C THR A 29 -30.53 28.48 6.01
N ASN A 30 -29.40 29.04 6.53
CA ASN A 30 -29.01 29.53 7.91
C ASN A 30 -29.89 29.21 9.17
N ALA A 31 -29.35 29.07 10.39
CA ALA A 31 -28.58 30.09 11.14
C ALA A 31 -27.90 29.59 12.44
N GLU A 32 -27.05 30.45 13.04
CA GLU A 32 -26.25 30.23 14.27
C GLU A 32 -27.05 30.28 15.59
N GLY A 33 -26.49 29.71 16.68
CA GLY A 33 -27.10 29.77 18.02
C GLY A 33 -26.36 29.02 19.15
N SER A 34 -25.16 29.49 19.51
CA SER A 34 -24.42 29.40 20.81
C SER A 34 -24.68 28.29 21.87
N SER A 35 -23.58 27.66 22.30
CA SER A 35 -23.17 27.24 23.68
C SER A 35 -24.22 26.84 24.73
N GLU A 36 -24.08 25.75 25.49
CA GLU A 36 -22.99 25.55 26.48
C GLU A 36 -22.68 24.08 26.84
N VAL A 37 -21.38 23.85 27.07
CA VAL A 37 -20.71 22.90 27.98
C VAL A 37 -21.49 21.66 28.50
N ASN A 38 -21.02 20.48 28.10
CA ASN A 38 -20.85 19.38 29.05
C ASN A 38 -19.58 18.58 28.72
N ASN A 39 -18.44 19.02 29.29
CA ASN A 39 -17.17 18.33 29.17
C ASN A 39 -17.12 17.09 30.09
N SER A 40 -17.93 16.08 29.77
CA SER A 40 -17.76 14.75 30.34
C SER A 40 -16.48 14.15 29.76
N ILE A 41 -15.39 14.25 30.53
CA ILE A 41 -14.20 13.42 30.35
C ILE A 41 -14.60 11.99 30.69
N ALA A 42 -15.32 11.36 29.76
CA ALA A 42 -15.45 9.92 29.71
C ALA A 42 -14.05 9.42 29.38
N SER A 43 -13.36 8.94 30.42
CA SER A 43 -12.10 8.23 30.31
C SER A 43 -12.29 7.10 29.30
N SER A 44 -11.87 7.31 28.06
CA SER A 44 -11.90 6.31 27.00
C SER A 44 -11.00 5.17 27.46
N ASN A 45 -11.63 4.06 27.88
CA ASN A 45 -10.91 2.87 28.30
C ASN A 45 -9.87 2.51 27.23
N ALA A 46 -8.60 2.43 27.63
CA ALA A 46 -7.59 1.74 26.84
C ALA A 46 -8.09 0.29 26.66
N GLY A 47 -8.54 -0.04 25.45
CA GLY A 47 -9.37 -1.23 25.22
C GLY A 47 -10.19 -1.24 23.94
N ASP A 48 -10.17 -0.18 23.13
CA ASP A 48 -10.44 -0.35 21.69
C ASP A 48 -9.15 -0.81 21.03
N SER A 49 -9.17 -1.99 20.42
CA SER A 49 -8.03 -2.49 19.65
C SER A 49 -8.06 -1.78 18.30
N ASP A 50 -7.17 -0.80 18.07
CA ASP A 50 -7.10 -0.07 16.80
C ASP A 50 -7.08 -1.06 15.63
N MET A 51 -8.21 -1.17 14.91
CA MET A 51 -8.35 -2.04 13.75
C MET A 51 -8.39 -1.19 12.49
N HIS A 52 -7.49 -1.49 11.55
CA HIS A 52 -7.41 -0.79 10.27
C HIS A 52 -7.66 -1.78 9.15
N VAL A 53 -8.74 -1.54 8.39
CA VAL A 53 -9.08 -2.33 7.20
C VAL A 53 -8.41 -1.69 6.00
N ILE A 54 -7.50 -2.44 5.35
CA ILE A 54 -6.74 -1.99 4.19
C ILE A 54 -7.23 -2.74 2.95
N GLU A 55 -7.76 -1.99 1.99
CA GLU A 55 -8.08 -2.49 0.65
C GLU A 55 -6.81 -2.57 -0.20
N GLN A 56 -6.62 -3.69 -0.89
CA GLN A 56 -5.43 -4.03 -1.67
C GLN A 56 -5.80 -4.86 -2.92
N ALA A 57 -4.82 -5.12 -3.79
CA ALA A 57 -5.04 -5.84 -5.05
C ALA A 57 -5.58 -7.28 -4.86
N MET A 58 -5.33 -7.91 -3.71
CA MET A 58 -5.81 -9.25 -3.36
C MET A 58 -7.10 -9.26 -2.52
N GLY A 59 -7.75 -8.11 -2.31
CA GLY A 59 -8.95 -7.97 -1.49
C GLY A 59 -8.73 -7.05 -0.29
N SER A 60 -9.28 -7.42 0.86
CA SER A 60 -9.22 -6.60 2.08
C SER A 60 -8.44 -7.31 3.19
N THR A 61 -7.73 -6.56 4.03
CA THR A 61 -6.96 -7.10 5.17
C THR A 61 -7.16 -6.22 6.40
N THR A 62 -7.61 -6.84 7.50
CA THR A 62 -7.68 -6.17 8.81
C THR A 62 -6.35 -6.30 9.53
N ILE A 63 -5.71 -5.16 9.78
CA ILE A 63 -4.54 -5.02 10.64
C ILE A 63 -5.05 -4.64 12.04
N THR A 64 -4.50 -5.25 13.09
CA THR A 64 -4.83 -4.93 14.48
C THR A 64 -3.60 -4.41 15.22
N GLY A 65 -3.75 -3.27 15.91
CA GLY A 65 -2.63 -2.54 16.50
C GLY A 65 -1.65 -2.00 15.45
N ILE A 66 -0.41 -1.76 15.88
CA ILE A 66 0.66 -1.19 15.05
C ILE A 66 1.66 -2.30 14.70
N PRO A 67 1.83 -2.68 13.42
CA PRO A 67 2.85 -3.63 12.99
C PRO A 67 4.27 -3.14 13.31
N SER A 68 5.14 -4.07 13.69
CA SER A 68 6.50 -3.84 14.18
C SER A 68 7.55 -4.74 13.54
N ARG A 69 7.12 -5.77 12.80
CA ARG A 69 7.93 -6.86 12.24
C ARG A 69 7.65 -6.99 10.75
N VAL A 70 8.04 -5.95 10.01
CA VAL A 70 7.76 -5.82 8.58
C VAL A 70 8.71 -6.66 7.72
N VAL A 71 8.16 -7.32 6.70
CA VAL A 71 8.90 -7.98 5.60
C VAL A 71 8.45 -7.41 4.25
N THR A 72 9.40 -7.20 3.33
CA THR A 72 9.13 -6.62 1.99
C THR A 72 9.53 -7.58 0.86
N LEU A 73 8.60 -7.87 -0.05
CA LEU A 73 8.80 -8.87 -1.12
C LEU A 73 9.13 -8.25 -2.50
N PHE A 74 9.19 -6.92 -2.61
CA PHE A 74 9.64 -6.21 -3.82
C PHE A 74 10.35 -4.90 -3.46
N GLN A 75 11.14 -4.36 -4.41
CA GLN A 75 12.02 -3.22 -4.15
C GLN A 75 11.27 -1.98 -3.64
N GLY A 76 10.21 -1.57 -4.35
CA GLY A 76 9.41 -0.39 -3.97
C GLY A 76 8.76 -0.48 -2.59
N ALA A 77 8.50 -1.69 -2.07
CA ALA A 77 8.07 -1.87 -0.68
C ALA A 77 9.23 -1.58 0.28
N THR A 78 10.43 -2.10 0.00
CA THR A 78 11.66 -1.80 0.76
C THR A 78 11.96 -0.30 0.78
N ASP A 79 11.88 0.38 -0.37
CA ASP A 79 12.03 1.84 -0.48
C ASP A 79 10.99 2.57 0.38
N SER A 80 9.72 2.15 0.30
CA SER A 80 8.60 2.80 1.00
C SER A 80 8.74 2.70 2.52
N VAL A 81 9.05 1.51 3.05
CA VAL A 81 9.17 1.32 4.51
C VAL A 81 10.35 2.09 5.08
N LEU A 82 11.50 2.08 4.39
CA LEU A 82 12.67 2.84 4.80
C LEU A 82 12.43 4.36 4.74
N THR A 83 11.72 4.84 3.72
CA THR A 83 11.28 6.24 3.63
C THR A 83 10.37 6.65 4.79
N LEU A 84 9.56 5.72 5.31
CA LEU A 84 8.72 5.91 6.51
C LEU A 84 9.50 5.69 7.83
N GLY A 85 10.82 5.47 7.78
CA GLY A 85 11.66 5.21 8.95
C GLY A 85 11.54 3.79 9.54
N VAL A 86 10.89 2.86 8.83
CA VAL A 86 10.66 1.49 9.26
C VAL A 86 11.68 0.56 8.60
N LYS A 87 12.57 -0.03 9.40
CA LYS A 87 13.55 -1.01 8.94
C LYS A 87 12.90 -2.41 8.82
N PRO A 88 12.91 -3.06 7.64
CA PRO A 88 12.35 -4.39 7.49
C PRO A 88 13.24 -5.45 8.18
N LEU A 89 12.65 -6.56 8.59
CA LEU A 89 13.37 -7.73 9.09
C LEU A 89 14.08 -8.51 7.97
N GLY A 90 13.47 -8.50 6.78
CA GLY A 90 14.02 -9.13 5.59
C GLY A 90 13.47 -8.50 4.32
N SER A 91 14.27 -8.53 3.26
CA SER A 91 13.90 -8.09 1.92
C SER A 91 14.42 -9.06 0.86
N VAL A 92 13.85 -8.97 -0.34
CA VAL A 92 14.40 -9.62 -1.53
C VAL A 92 15.72 -8.98 -1.97
N GLU A 93 16.51 -9.73 -2.74
CA GLU A 93 17.71 -9.21 -3.42
C GLU A 93 17.36 -8.10 -4.42
N PRO A 94 18.23 -7.09 -4.61
CA PRO A 94 18.04 -6.06 -5.62
C PRO A 94 18.31 -6.61 -7.03
N TRP A 95 17.68 -6.00 -8.04
CA TRP A 95 17.88 -6.38 -9.44
C TRP A 95 19.25 -5.97 -10.00
N ALA A 96 19.92 -5.01 -9.37
CA ALA A 96 21.28 -4.56 -9.65
C ALA A 96 22.02 -4.24 -8.34
N GLU A 97 23.31 -3.88 -8.40
CA GLU A 97 24.06 -3.37 -7.22
C GLU A 97 24.03 -4.28 -5.98
N LYS A 98 24.06 -5.61 -6.17
CA LYS A 98 24.11 -6.58 -5.06
C LYS A 98 25.25 -6.29 -4.07
N PRO A 99 25.05 -6.55 -2.75
CA PRO A 99 23.90 -7.23 -2.15
C PRO A 99 22.68 -6.33 -1.92
N VAL A 100 22.85 -5.01 -1.95
CA VAL A 100 21.82 -3.99 -1.70
C VAL A 100 22.20 -2.74 -2.50
N TYR A 101 21.22 -2.10 -3.15
CA TYR A 101 21.39 -0.83 -3.87
C TYR A 101 22.19 0.19 -3.06
N GLU A 102 23.11 0.91 -3.72
CA GLU A 102 24.09 1.82 -3.11
C GLU A 102 23.43 2.80 -2.13
N TYR A 103 22.29 3.37 -2.52
CA TYR A 103 21.54 4.37 -1.74
C TYR A 103 20.81 3.83 -0.50
N LEU A 104 20.67 2.50 -0.36
CA LEU A 104 20.01 1.85 0.78
C LEU A 104 20.99 1.17 1.75
N ARG A 105 22.26 0.98 1.39
CA ARG A 105 23.20 0.14 2.17
C ARG A 105 23.33 0.54 3.64
N SER A 106 23.36 1.84 3.95
CA SER A 106 23.45 2.36 5.32
C SER A 106 22.24 2.04 6.19
N GLN A 107 21.09 1.73 5.59
CA GLN A 107 19.84 1.42 6.28
C GLN A 107 19.60 -0.09 6.42
N MET A 108 20.23 -0.88 5.53
CA MET A 108 19.95 -2.31 5.33
C MET A 108 20.89 -3.26 6.09
N GLU A 109 21.77 -2.76 6.95
CA GLU A 109 22.64 -3.59 7.81
C GLU A 109 21.81 -4.57 8.66
N GLY A 110 22.07 -5.87 8.56
CA GLY A 110 21.36 -6.90 9.33
C GLY A 110 19.94 -7.20 8.87
N VAL A 111 19.49 -6.67 7.73
CA VAL A 111 18.25 -7.12 7.07
C VAL A 111 18.51 -8.47 6.41
N ALA A 112 17.64 -9.46 6.63
CA ALA A 112 17.79 -10.79 6.06
C ALA A 112 17.51 -10.78 4.54
N ASN A 113 18.32 -11.53 3.78
CA ASN A 113 18.05 -11.82 2.37
C ASN A 113 16.97 -12.90 2.27
N LEU A 114 15.88 -12.62 1.56
CA LEU A 114 14.74 -13.51 1.35
C LEU A 114 14.72 -14.17 -0.04
N GLY A 115 15.85 -14.19 -0.74
CA GLY A 115 15.97 -14.68 -2.10
C GLY A 115 15.60 -13.63 -3.15
N ILE A 116 15.34 -14.07 -4.37
CA ILE A 116 14.99 -13.18 -5.48
C ILE A 116 13.48 -12.96 -5.54
N GLN A 117 13.04 -11.81 -6.05
CA GLN A 117 11.61 -11.44 -6.11
C GLN A 117 10.72 -12.48 -6.84
N THR A 118 11.26 -13.26 -7.77
CA THR A 118 10.52 -14.34 -8.47
C THR A 118 10.62 -15.72 -7.81
N GLN A 119 11.45 -15.88 -6.78
CA GLN A 119 11.67 -17.13 -6.05
C GLN A 119 12.14 -16.81 -4.63
N LEU A 120 11.16 -16.70 -3.72
CA LEU A 120 11.35 -16.34 -2.33
C LEU A 120 11.78 -17.55 -1.48
N ASP A 121 12.61 -17.29 -0.47
CA ASP A 121 12.86 -18.23 0.62
C ASP A 121 11.74 -18.12 1.67
N LEU A 122 10.74 -19.00 1.54
CA LEU A 122 9.59 -19.04 2.44
C LEU A 122 9.97 -19.49 3.87
N GLU A 123 11.00 -20.33 4.02
CA GLU A 123 11.47 -20.78 5.33
C GLU A 123 12.14 -19.63 6.07
N ALA A 124 12.94 -18.80 5.39
CA ALA A 124 13.49 -17.57 5.94
C ALA A 124 12.38 -16.58 6.37
N ILE A 125 11.34 -16.39 5.55
CA ILE A 125 10.19 -15.53 5.90
C ILE A 125 9.49 -16.04 7.17
N ILE A 126 9.21 -17.34 7.26
CA ILE A 126 8.56 -17.94 8.44
C ILE A 126 9.45 -17.84 9.67
N ALA A 127 10.76 -18.08 9.54
CA ALA A 127 11.72 -17.97 10.64
C ALA A 127 11.80 -16.55 11.24
N LEU A 128 11.62 -15.52 10.41
CA LEU A 128 11.54 -14.12 10.87
C LEU A 128 10.27 -13.79 11.66
N LYS A 129 9.20 -14.59 11.57
CA LYS A 129 7.91 -14.33 12.25
C LYS A 129 7.43 -12.87 12.06
N PRO A 130 7.18 -12.42 10.82
CA PRO A 130 6.63 -11.09 10.58
C PRO A 130 5.21 -10.95 11.12
N ASP A 131 4.82 -9.71 11.44
CA ASP A 131 3.43 -9.34 11.73
C ASP A 131 2.73 -8.70 10.51
N ILE A 132 3.50 -8.19 9.55
CA ILE A 132 3.01 -7.73 8.24
C ILE A 132 4.01 -8.07 7.13
N ILE A 133 3.48 -8.49 5.98
CA ILE A 133 4.23 -8.76 4.75
C ILE A 133 3.67 -7.84 3.66
N ILE A 134 4.55 -7.10 2.99
CA ILE A 134 4.19 -6.22 1.86
C ILE A 134 4.63 -6.91 0.57
N ALA A 135 3.65 -7.20 -0.30
CA ALA A 135 3.76 -8.06 -1.48
C ALA A 135 3.22 -7.38 -2.74
#